data_AF-A0A1F5AHX4-F1
#
_entry.id   AF-A0A1F5AHX4-F1
#
_cell.length_a   1.000
_cell.length_b   1.000
_cell.length_c   1.000
_cell.angle_alpha   90.00
_cell.angle_beta   90.00
_cell.angle_gamma   90.00
#
_symmetry.space_group_name_H-M   'P 1'
#
loop_
_entity.id
_entity.type
_entity.pdbx_description
1 polymer ?
#
loop_
_entity_poly.entity_id
_entity_poly.type
_entity_poly.pdbx_seq_one_letter_code
_entity_poly.pdbx_strand_id
1 'polypeptide(L)' 'MAVVSGELKTMKAMGRGIIGMKLIGNGDFKERDDRVRAMQYAMQCGFVDAVTIGFASASDVDEALENMGAALAVRAAAA' A
#
# COMPACT_ATOMS: atom_id res chain seq x y z
N MET A 1 6.28 14.95 -3.66
CA MET A 1 6.28 13.47 -3.73
C MET A 1 7.45 12.89 -4.54
N ALA A 2 7.93 13.55 -5.61
CA ALA A 2 8.98 13.02 -6.50
C ALA A 2 10.30 12.65 -5.79
N VAL A 3 10.73 13.42 -4.79
CA VAL A 3 12.00 13.18 -4.07
C VAL A 3 11.97 11.85 -3.30
N VAL A 4 10.92 11.62 -2.50
CA VAL A 4 10.81 10.39 -1.68
C VAL A 4 10.69 9.15 -2.57
N SER A 5 9.87 9.19 -3.62
CA SER A 5 9.77 8.05 -4.54
C SER A 5 11.08 7.76 -5.29
N GLY A 6 11.90 8.78 -5.54
CA GLY A 6 13.22 8.61 -6.15
C GLY A 6 14.15 7.81 -5.25
N GLU A 7 14.25 8.20 -3.97
CA GLU A 7 15.05 7.48 -2.98
C GLU A 7 14.60 6.03 -2.81
N LEU A 8 13.28 5.79 -2.74
CA LEU A 8 12.75 4.43 -2.62
C LEU A 8 13.09 3.56 -3.84
N LYS A 9 13.05 4.11 -5.05
CA LYS A 9 13.49 3.38 -6.26
C LYS A 9 14.98 3.07 -6.22
N THR A 10 15.82 4.00 -5.78
CA THR A 10 17.25 3.75 -5.58
C THR A 10 17.49 2.63 -4.58
N MET A 11 16.82 2.67 -3.41
CA MET A 11 16.93 1.61 -2.41
C MET A 11 16.48 0.25 -2.95
N LYS A 12 15.41 0.22 -3.75
CA LYS A 12 14.94 -1.01 -4.41
C LYS A 12 15.96 -1.56 -5.40
N ALA A 13 16.56 -0.69 -6.23
CA ALA A 13 17.61 -1.07 -7.18
C ALA A 13 18.87 -1.63 -6.48
N MET A 14 19.13 -1.19 -5.25
CA MET A 14 20.19 -1.74 -4.39
C MET A 14 19.82 -3.07 -3.70
N GLY A 15 18.64 -3.64 -4.00
CA GLY A 15 18.17 -4.89 -3.40
C GLY A 15 17.66 -4.76 -1.96
N ARG A 16 17.34 -3.55 -1.49
CA ARG A 16 16.81 -3.33 -0.14
C ARG A 16 15.29 -3.55 -0.12
N GLY A 17 14.81 -4.22 0.92
CA GLY A 17 13.38 -4.38 1.17
C GLY A 17 12.75 -3.09 1.66
N ILE A 18 11.57 -2.74 1.14
CA ILE A 18 10.86 -1.51 1.48
C ILE A 18 9.51 -1.84 2.11
N ILE A 19 9.34 -1.43 3.37
CA ILE A 19 8.10 -1.60 4.13
C ILE A 19 7.44 -0.24 4.31
N GLY A 20 6.24 -0.08 3.76
CA GLY A 20 5.40 1.11 3.93
C GLY A 20 4.62 1.08 5.25
N MET A 21 4.29 2.27 5.77
CA MET A 21 3.42 2.42 6.94
C MET A 21 2.46 3.59 6.75
N LYS A 22 1.43 3.66 7.62
CA LYS A 22 0.41 4.73 7.62
C LYS A 22 -0.39 4.82 6.31
N LEU A 23 -0.75 3.66 5.76
CA LEU A 23 -1.48 3.57 4.49
C LEU A 23 -2.84 4.29 4.52
N ILE A 24 -3.45 4.39 5.71
CA ILE A 24 -4.76 5.05 5.93
C ILE A 24 -4.59 6.54 6.30
N GLY A 25 -3.45 7.16 5.99
CA GLY A 25 -3.22 8.59 6.23
C GLY A 25 -3.36 8.99 7.69
N ASN A 26 -2.88 8.17 8.63
CA ASN A 26 -3.07 8.39 10.08
C ASN A 26 -4.55 8.51 10.52
N GLY A 27 -5.45 7.85 9.78
CA GLY A 27 -6.88 7.87 10.04
C GLY A 27 -7.64 8.94 9.28
N ASP A 28 -7.00 9.75 8.44
CA ASP A 28 -7.67 10.79 7.65
C ASP A 28 -8.55 10.18 6.53
N PHE A 29 -8.26 8.97 6.07
CA PHE A 29 -9.05 8.28 5.04
C PHE A 29 -10.29 7.61 5.66
N LYS A 30 -11.35 8.41 5.81
CA LYS A 30 -12.65 7.97 6.38
C LYS A 30 -13.48 7.15 5.41
N GLU A 31 -13.44 7.51 4.13
CA GLU A 31 -14.17 6.81 3.09
C GLU A 31 -13.42 5.55 2.62
N ARG A 32 -14.17 4.48 2.31
CA ARG A 32 -13.58 3.23 1.83
C ARG A 32 -12.77 3.43 0.54
N ASP A 33 -13.26 4.27 -0.37
CA ASP A 33 -12.60 4.54 -1.64
C ASP A 33 -11.19 5.12 -1.49
N ASP A 34 -10.96 5.95 -0.47
CA ASP A 34 -9.64 6.51 -0.21
C ASP A 34 -8.66 5.43 0.27
N ARG A 35 -9.14 4.51 1.11
CA ARG A 35 -8.36 3.34 1.56
C ARG A 35 -8.03 2.41 0.39
N VAL A 36 -9.00 2.16 -0.49
CA VAL A 36 -8.81 1.35 -1.71
C VAL A 36 -7.74 1.97 -2.60
N ARG A 37 -7.83 3.28 -2.90
CA ARG A 37 -6.85 3.99 -3.72
C ARG A 37 -5.44 3.95 -3.11
N ALA A 38 -5.33 4.12 -1.79
CA ALA A 38 -4.05 4.03 -1.09
C ALA A 38 -3.42 2.64 -1.21
N MET A 39 -4.22 1.57 -1.00
CA MET A 39 -3.76 0.18 -1.15
C MET A 39 -3.35 -0.15 -2.59
N GLN A 40 -4.14 0.28 -3.57
CA GLN A 40 -3.82 0.12 -4.99
C GLN A 40 -2.48 0.78 -5.33
N TYR A 41 -2.30 2.04 -4.95
CA TYR A 41 -1.04 2.75 -5.18
C TYR A 41 0.15 2.00 -4.55
N ALA A 42 0.05 1.63 -3.27
CA ALA A 42 1.15 0.96 -2.58
C ALA A 42 1.52 -0.38 -3.21
N MET A 43 0.54 -1.16 -3.68
CA MET A 43 0.80 -2.47 -4.30
C MET A 43 1.25 -2.39 -5.76
N GLN A 44 0.96 -1.28 -6.44
CA GLN A 44 1.24 -1.11 -7.88
C GLN A 44 2.42 -0.17 -8.17
N CYS A 45 2.94 0.55 -7.19
CA CYS A 45 4.03 1.52 -7.39
C CYS A 45 5.39 0.91 -7.77
N GLY A 46 5.56 -0.41 -7.62
CA GLY A 46 6.72 -1.18 -8.08
C GLY A 46 7.97 -1.10 -7.18
N PHE A 47 7.96 -0.28 -6.12
CA PHE A 47 9.08 -0.14 -5.20
C PHE A 47 8.74 -0.45 -3.74
N VAL A 48 7.49 -0.75 -3.39
CA VAL A 48 7.11 -1.21 -2.04
C VAL A 48 6.95 -2.73 -2.04
N ASP A 49 7.52 -3.39 -1.03
CA ASP A 49 7.50 -4.84 -0.90
C ASP A 49 6.42 -5.32 0.07
N ALA A 50 6.21 -4.58 1.15
CA ALA A 50 5.21 -4.89 2.16
C ALA A 50 4.68 -3.60 2.79
N VAL A 51 3.56 -3.70 3.50
CA VAL A 51 2.98 -2.58 4.24
C VAL A 51 2.54 -3.04 5.62
N THR A 52 2.57 -2.11 6.57
CA THR A 52 1.92 -2.26 7.88
C THR A 52 0.66 -1.38 7.92
N ILE A 53 -0.42 -1.96 8.43
CA ILE A 53 -1.72 -1.28 8.56
C ILE A 53 -2.19 -1.47 10.00
N GLY A 54 -2.55 -0.36 10.64
CA GLY A 54 -3.15 -0.35 11.97
C GLY A 54 -4.67 -0.28 11.85
N PHE A 55 -5.36 -1.03 12.71
CA PHE A 55 -6.81 -1.17 12.71
C PHE A 55 -7.37 -0.85 14.10
N ALA A 56 -8.56 -0.25 14.14
CA ALA A 56 -9.25 0.02 15.40
C ALA A 56 -10.24 -1.10 15.76
N SER A 57 -10.69 -1.86 14.77
CA SER A 57 -11.66 -2.95 14.92
C SER A 57 -11.32 -4.15 14.04
N ALA A 58 -11.91 -5.31 14.35
CA ALA A 58 -11.76 -6.52 13.54
C ALA A 58 -12.38 -6.36 12.13
N SER A 59 -13.50 -5.64 12.02
CA SER A 59 -14.13 -5.35 10.73
C SER A 59 -13.22 -4.55 9.79
N ASP A 60 -12.35 -3.70 10.33
CA ASP A 60 -11.38 -2.98 9.50
C ASP A 60 -10.33 -3.93 8.89
N VAL A 61 -10.01 -5.02 9.59
CA VAL A 61 -9.09 -6.06 9.10
C VAL A 61 -9.70 -6.79 7.92
N ASP A 62 -10.96 -7.20 8.03
CA ASP A 62 -11.69 -7.90 6.97
C ASP A 62 -11.79 -7.03 5.70
N GLU A 63 -12.14 -5.75 5.85
CA GLU A 63 -12.21 -4.81 4.73
C GLU A 63 -10.82 -4.62 4.08
N ALA A 64 -9.77 -4.51 4.88
CA ALA A 64 -8.43 -4.34 4.36
C ALA A 64 -7.90 -5.59 3.64
N LEU A 65 -8.25 -6.79 4.12
CA LEU A 65 -7.93 -8.04 3.43
C LEU A 65 -8.59 -8.10 2.05
N GLU A 66 -9.87 -7.76 1.97
CA GLU A 66 -10.62 -7.71 0.70
C GLU A 66 -9.99 -6.71 -0.29
N ASN A 67 -9.77 -5.47 0.17
CA ASN A 67 -9.22 -4.40 -0.66
C ASN A 67 -7.77 -4.70 -1.10
N MET A 68 -6.95 -5.27 -0.21
CA MET A 68 -5.57 -5.65 -0.52
C MET A 68 -5.51 -6.80 -1.53
N GLY A 69 -6.38 -7.80 -1.37
CA GLY A 69 -6.52 -8.90 -2.32
C GLY A 69 -6.87 -8.38 -3.72
N ALA A 70 -7.84 -7.47 -3.82
CA ALA A 70 -8.19 -6.83 -5.08
C ALA A 70 -7.02 -6.02 -5.70
N ALA A 71 -6.30 -5.26 -4.88
CA ALA A 71 -5.14 -4.48 -5.34
C ALA A 71 -4.01 -5.35 -5.91
N LEU A 72 -3.72 -6.49 -5.26
CA LEU A 72 -2.71 -7.45 -5.70
C LEU A 72 -3.13 -8.24 -6.94
N ALA A 73 -4.41 -8.60 -7.06
CA ALA A 73 -4.93 -9.30 -8.24
C ALA A 73 -4.71 -8.49 -9.53
N VAL A 74 -4.88 -7.16 -9.47
CA VAL A 74 -4.60 -6.27 -10.61
C VAL A 74 -3.12 -6.33 -11.02
N ARG A 75 -2.20 -6.35 -10.05
CA ARG A 75 -0.76 -6.45 -10.33
C ARG A 75 -0.39 -7.79 -10.95
N ALA A 76 -0.99 -8.88 -10.47
CA ALA A 76 -0.76 -10.22 -11.02
C ALA A 76 -1.21 -10.33 -12.49
N ALA A 77 -2.29 -9.64 -12.87
CA ALA A 77 -2.76 -9.60 -14.25
C ALA A 77 -1.88 -8.75 -15.20
N ALA A 78 -1.00 -7.91 -14.65
CA ALA A 78 -0.13 -7.01 -15.41
C ALA A 78 1.33 -7.50 -15.52
N ALA A 79 1.66 -8.65 -14.91
CA ALA A 79 2.98 -9.28 -14.92
C ALA A 79 3.01 -10.46 -15.90
#